data_AF-A0A6B1F5L0-F1
#
_entry.id   AF-A0A6B1F5L0-F1
#
_cell.length_a   1.000
_cell.length_b   1.000
_cell.length_c   1.000
_cell.angle_alpha   90.00
_cell.angle_beta   90.00
_cell.angle_gamma   90.00
#
_symmetry.space_group_name_H-M   'P 1'
#
loop_
_entity.id
_entity.type
_entity.pdbx_description
1 polymer ?
#
loop_
_entity_poly.entity_id
_entity_poly.type
_entity_poly.pdbx_seq_one_letter_code
_entity_poly.pdbx_strand_id
1 'polypeptide(L)'
;MAQGIVKILEDMEATIFAVAIPCGVRWPPNYRLGDFLRKDQVFLFERFYYSLEEKNEHGVIVMDETDKNLDRRFVTLMENYFTKTLRGRKFANLIVPSPFFVSFDMAVAVQVADLCIYAINWGFRLPNRGMDAETRPEIADMFGAGLNRLQYKKQDHDRGFETFGISFVPNPYKPGR
;
A
#
# COMPACT_ATOMS: atom_id res chain seq x y z
N MET A 1 24.00 2.38 7.56
CA MET A 1 23.47 1.60 6.42
C MET A 1 22.09 2.08 5.98
N ALA A 2 21.08 2.15 6.86
CA ALA A 2 19.71 2.40 6.43
C ALA A 2 19.41 3.82 5.87
N GLN A 3 20.15 4.86 6.28
CA GLN A 3 20.07 6.19 5.64
C GLN A 3 20.50 6.15 4.15
N GLY A 4 21.42 5.26 3.80
CA GLY A 4 21.82 5.06 2.39
C GLY A 4 20.68 4.53 1.54
N ILE A 5 19.79 3.69 2.09
CA ILE A 5 18.66 3.12 1.35
C ILE A 5 17.65 4.21 0.98
N VAL A 6 17.32 5.13 1.90
CA VAL A 6 16.42 6.25 1.59
C VAL A 6 16.98 7.09 0.46
N LYS A 7 18.28 7.40 0.49
CA LYS A 7 18.92 8.16 -0.58
C LYS A 7 18.89 7.40 -1.91
N ILE A 8 19.18 6.10 -1.91
CA ILE A 8 19.09 5.27 -3.12
C ILE A 8 17.67 5.28 -3.68
N LEU A 9 16.65 5.17 -2.81
CA LEU A 9 15.25 5.25 -3.23
C LEU A 9 14.91 6.61 -3.84
N GLU A 10 15.43 7.70 -3.29
CA GLU A 10 15.26 9.05 -3.86
C GLU A 10 15.96 9.18 -5.22
N ASP A 11 17.21 8.71 -5.32
CA ASP A 11 18.00 8.74 -6.56
C ASP A 11 17.38 7.86 -7.67
N MET A 12 16.64 6.80 -7.29
CA MET A 12 15.88 5.94 -8.21
C MET A 12 14.45 6.42 -8.47
N GLU A 13 14.08 7.61 -7.98
CA GLU A 13 12.72 8.18 -8.09
C GLU A 13 11.62 7.22 -7.58
N ALA A 14 11.96 6.40 -6.59
CA ALA A 14 11.04 5.43 -6.02
C ALA A 14 9.89 6.14 -5.31
N THR A 15 8.70 5.54 -5.40
CA THR A 15 7.49 6.07 -4.79
C THR A 15 6.90 5.08 -3.80
N ILE A 16 6.61 5.55 -2.58
CA ILE A 16 6.04 4.73 -1.51
C ILE A 16 4.51 4.83 -1.51
N PHE A 17 3.89 3.65 -1.51
CA PHE A 17 2.47 3.45 -1.24
C PHE A 17 2.33 2.54 -0.03
N ALA A 18 1.56 2.98 0.97
CA ALA A 18 1.33 2.20 2.18
C ALA A 18 -0.05 2.48 2.77
N VAL A 19 -0.63 1.46 3.38
CA VAL A 19 -1.90 1.58 4.09
C VAL A 19 -1.75 0.99 5.48
N ALA A 20 -1.91 1.83 6.49
CA ALA A 20 -1.92 1.44 7.90
C ALA A 20 -3.37 1.16 8.35
N ILE A 21 -3.53 0.17 9.22
CA ILE A 21 -4.77 -0.15 9.92
C ILE A 21 -4.49 -0.22 11.44
N PRO A 22 -5.49 -0.03 12.31
CA PRO A 22 -5.29 -0.20 13.74
C PRO A 22 -4.82 -1.61 14.10
N CYS A 23 -4.00 -1.72 15.14
CA CYS A 23 -3.60 -3.01 15.69
C CYS A 23 -4.81 -3.74 16.29
N GLY A 24 -4.83 -5.07 16.16
CA GLY A 24 -5.89 -5.90 16.76
C GLY A 24 -7.22 -5.89 16.03
N VAL A 25 -7.29 -5.30 14.83
CA VAL A 25 -8.47 -5.37 13.96
C VAL A 25 -8.79 -6.84 13.64
N ARG A 26 -9.99 -7.27 14.03
CA ARG A 26 -10.48 -8.64 13.82
C ARG A 26 -11.49 -8.70 12.68
N TRP A 27 -11.54 -9.85 12.02
CA TRP A 27 -12.62 -10.17 11.11
C TRP A 27 -13.97 -10.05 11.83
N PRO A 28 -14.92 -9.26 11.31
CA PRO A 28 -16.24 -9.20 11.90
C PRO A 28 -16.97 -10.53 11.70
N PRO A 29 -17.72 -11.00 12.70
CA PRO A 29 -18.57 -12.18 12.53
C PRO A 29 -19.58 -11.92 11.40
N ASN A 30 -19.71 -12.88 10.48
CA ASN A 30 -20.57 -12.80 9.29
C ASN A 30 -20.15 -11.78 8.21
N TYR A 31 -18.85 -11.54 8.03
CA TYR A 31 -18.36 -10.68 6.94
C TYR A 31 -18.73 -11.24 5.55
N ARG A 32 -19.70 -10.58 4.88
CA ARG A 32 -20.28 -11.02 3.61
C ARG A 32 -19.42 -10.76 2.37
N LEU A 33 -18.29 -10.06 2.53
CA LEU A 33 -17.37 -9.69 1.45
C LEU A 33 -16.02 -10.41 1.57
N GLY A 34 -16.00 -11.60 2.19
CA GLY A 34 -14.78 -12.38 2.43
C GLY A 34 -14.06 -12.82 1.16
N ASP A 35 -14.73 -12.78 0.02
CA ASP A 35 -14.21 -13.14 -1.31
C ASP A 35 -13.66 -11.92 -2.09
N PHE A 36 -13.70 -10.72 -1.49
CA PHE A 36 -13.17 -9.50 -2.08
C PHE A 36 -12.01 -8.95 -1.26
N LEU A 37 -11.17 -8.14 -1.91
CA LEU A 37 -10.15 -7.35 -1.23
C LEU A 37 -10.75 -6.49 -0.11
N ARG A 38 -10.03 -6.41 1.01
CA ARG A 38 -10.39 -5.51 2.12
C ARG A 38 -10.20 -4.05 1.69
N LYS A 39 -10.86 -3.12 2.39
CA LYS A 39 -10.79 -1.68 2.07
C LYS A 39 -9.36 -1.15 2.03
N ASP A 40 -8.49 -1.60 2.93
CA ASP A 40 -7.07 -1.19 2.95
C ASP A 40 -6.33 -1.59 1.67
N GLN A 41 -6.55 -2.80 1.18
CA GLN A 41 -5.95 -3.30 -0.07
C GLN A 41 -6.51 -2.55 -1.29
N VAL A 42 -7.82 -2.29 -1.30
CA VAL A 42 -8.45 -1.48 -2.35
C VAL A 42 -7.87 -0.06 -2.40
N PHE A 43 -7.63 0.55 -1.23
CA PHE A 43 -7.01 1.87 -1.11
C PHE A 43 -5.58 1.90 -1.61
N LEU A 44 -4.83 0.81 -1.42
CA LEU A 44 -3.48 0.65 -1.95
C LEU A 44 -3.50 0.63 -3.48
N PHE A 45 -4.34 -0.22 -4.08
CA PHE A 45 -4.45 -0.33 -5.54
C PHE A 45 -4.99 0.94 -6.19
N GLU A 46 -5.89 1.67 -5.53
CA GLU A 46 -6.40 2.95 -6.03
C GLU A 46 -5.27 4.00 -6.17
N ARG A 47 -4.36 4.08 -5.20
CA ARG A 47 -3.23 5.01 -5.25
C ARG A 47 -2.19 4.60 -6.29
N PHE A 48 -1.89 3.31 -6.36
CA PHE A 48 -1.00 2.77 -7.37
C PHE A 48 -1.56 3.04 -8.77
N TYR A 49 -2.85 2.79 -8.98
CA TYR A 49 -3.55 3.12 -10.23
C TYR A 49 -3.40 4.59 -10.61
N TYR A 50 -3.63 5.53 -9.68
CA TYR A 50 -3.51 6.96 -9.99
C TYR A 50 -2.10 7.37 -10.37
N SER A 51 -1.07 6.78 -9.75
CA SER A 51 0.32 7.04 -10.13
C SER A 51 0.64 6.53 -11.54
N LEU A 52 0.09 5.38 -11.93
CA LEU A 52 0.26 4.81 -13.27
C LEU A 52 -0.50 5.62 -14.32
N GLU A 53 -1.72 6.08 -13.98
CA GLU A 53 -2.55 6.93 -14.85
C GLU A 53 -1.85 8.26 -15.15
N GLU A 54 -1.17 8.86 -14.17
CA GLU A 54 -0.38 10.09 -14.35
C GLU A 54 0.87 9.90 -15.20
N LYS A 55 1.55 8.76 -15.05
CA LYS A 55 2.74 8.42 -15.83
C LYS A 55 2.41 7.83 -17.20
N ASN A 56 1.14 7.50 -17.45
CA ASN A 56 0.69 6.73 -18.62
C ASN A 56 1.46 5.41 -18.78
N GLU A 57 1.59 4.68 -17.67
CA GLU A 57 2.35 3.43 -17.58
C GLU A 57 1.48 2.24 -17.15
N HIS A 58 1.94 1.02 -17.46
CA HIS A 58 1.38 -0.20 -16.92
C HIS A 58 2.19 -0.69 -15.71
N GLY A 59 1.50 -1.21 -14.70
CA GLY A 59 2.09 -1.68 -13.46
C GLY A 59 1.94 -3.17 -13.26
N VAL A 60 2.96 -3.76 -12.64
CA VAL A 60 3.00 -5.16 -12.22
C VAL A 60 3.13 -5.22 -10.69
N ILE A 61 2.50 -6.21 -10.08
CA ILE A 61 2.59 -6.45 -8.64
C ILE A 61 3.58 -7.59 -8.41
N VAL A 62 4.59 -7.35 -7.59
CA VAL A 62 5.59 -8.35 -7.18
C VAL A 62 5.48 -8.55 -5.67
N MET A 63 5.45 -9.80 -5.23
CA MET A 63 5.30 -10.19 -3.83
C MET A 63 6.34 -11.24 -3.45
N ASP A 64 6.75 -11.23 -2.18
CA ASP A 64 7.43 -12.37 -1.55
C ASP A 64 6.51 -13.60 -1.56
N GLU A 65 7.09 -14.78 -1.78
CA GLU A 65 6.38 -16.06 -1.62
C GLU A 65 6.28 -16.40 -0.13
N THR A 66 5.05 -16.34 0.43
CA THR A 66 4.80 -16.62 1.84
C THR A 66 4.29 -18.07 2.04
N ASP A 67 3.10 -18.22 2.63
CA ASP A 67 2.37 -19.47 2.69
C ASP A 67 1.54 -19.63 1.41
N LYS A 68 1.74 -20.76 0.71
CA LYS A 68 1.06 -21.05 -0.57
C LYS A 68 -0.47 -20.96 -0.50
N ASN A 69 -1.10 -21.21 0.65
CA ASN A 69 -2.54 -21.07 0.80
C ASN A 69 -2.97 -19.61 0.93
N LEU A 70 -2.18 -18.79 1.63
CA LEU A 70 -2.41 -17.35 1.73
C LEU A 70 -2.21 -16.67 0.37
N ASP A 71 -1.17 -17.04 -0.36
CA ASP A 71 -0.86 -16.52 -1.69
C ASP A 71 -2.00 -16.83 -2.67
N ARG A 72 -2.41 -18.11 -2.76
CA ARG A 72 -3.54 -18.53 -3.62
C ARG A 72 -4.82 -17.79 -3.26
N ARG A 73 -5.11 -17.65 -1.97
CA ARG A 73 -6.29 -16.92 -1.51
C ARG A 73 -6.22 -15.46 -1.96
N PHE A 74 -5.07 -14.80 -1.81
CA PHE A 74 -4.89 -13.41 -2.22
C PHE A 74 -5.09 -13.24 -3.73
N VAL A 75 -4.54 -14.14 -4.55
CA VAL A 75 -4.78 -14.15 -6.01
C VAL A 75 -6.28 -14.18 -6.31
N THR A 76 -7.03 -15.09 -5.69
CA THR A 76 -8.49 -15.18 -5.88
C THR A 76 -9.23 -13.90 -5.47
N LEU A 77 -8.85 -13.28 -4.34
CA LEU A 77 -9.46 -12.01 -3.89
C LEU A 77 -9.20 -10.89 -4.90
N MET A 78 -7.99 -10.85 -5.44
CA MET A 78 -7.55 -9.85 -6.39
C MET A 78 -8.25 -10.01 -7.75
N GLU A 79 -8.31 -11.24 -8.27
CA GLU A 79 -9.07 -11.58 -9.48
C GLU A 79 -10.55 -11.20 -9.33
N ASN A 80 -11.17 -11.56 -8.21
CA ASN A 80 -12.56 -11.18 -7.91
C ASN A 80 -12.74 -9.66 -7.91
N TYR A 81 -11.81 -8.91 -7.32
CA TYR A 81 -11.87 -7.46 -7.30
C TYR A 81 -11.78 -6.86 -8.72
N PHE A 82 -10.76 -7.26 -9.49
CA PHE A 82 -10.52 -6.72 -10.84
C PHE A 82 -11.61 -7.11 -11.85
N THR A 83 -12.22 -8.28 -11.71
CA THR A 83 -13.25 -8.75 -12.66
C THR A 83 -14.66 -8.32 -12.27
N LYS A 84 -15.04 -8.44 -10.98
CA LYS A 84 -16.44 -8.29 -10.54
C LYS A 84 -16.80 -6.86 -10.16
N THR A 85 -15.85 -6.00 -9.83
CA THR A 85 -16.14 -4.60 -9.42
C THR A 85 -15.93 -3.59 -10.55
N LEU A 86 -16.73 -2.51 -10.56
CA LEU A 86 -16.59 -1.44 -11.56
C LEU A 86 -15.21 -0.75 -11.49
N ARG A 87 -14.74 -0.42 -10.28
CA ARG A 87 -13.42 0.20 -10.07
C ARG A 87 -12.29 -0.76 -10.41
N GLY A 88 -12.38 -2.01 -10.00
CA GLY A 88 -11.41 -3.04 -10.35
C GLY A 88 -11.27 -3.18 -11.86
N ARG A 89 -12.37 -3.27 -12.62
CA ARG A 89 -12.28 -3.32 -14.09
C ARG A 89 -11.58 -2.10 -14.70
N LYS A 90 -11.81 -0.90 -14.16
CA LYS A 90 -11.07 0.30 -14.57
C LYS A 90 -9.57 0.17 -14.25
N PHE A 91 -9.22 -0.33 -13.07
CA PHE A 91 -7.83 -0.48 -12.66
C PHE A 91 -7.07 -1.53 -13.46
N ALA A 92 -7.75 -2.60 -13.90
CA ALA A 92 -7.18 -3.66 -14.73
C ALA A 92 -6.68 -3.18 -16.10
N ASN A 93 -7.04 -1.96 -16.54
CA ASN A 93 -6.50 -1.36 -17.75
C ASN A 93 -5.02 -0.97 -17.60
N LEU A 94 -4.56 -0.65 -16.38
CA LEU A 94 -3.19 -0.23 -16.12
C LEU A 94 -2.44 -1.20 -15.19
N ILE A 95 -3.14 -1.90 -14.30
CA ILE A 95 -2.53 -2.86 -13.36
C ILE A 95 -2.76 -4.28 -13.88
N VAL A 96 -1.68 -5.05 -14.03
CA VAL A 96 -1.78 -6.48 -14.34
C VAL A 96 -2.48 -7.21 -13.18
N PRO A 97 -3.64 -7.86 -13.40
CA PRO A 97 -4.48 -8.41 -12.35
C PRO A 97 -3.99 -9.76 -11.79
N SER A 98 -2.69 -10.05 -11.90
CA SER A 98 -2.05 -11.26 -11.38
C SER A 98 -0.69 -10.87 -10.77
N PRO A 99 -0.38 -11.30 -9.53
CA PRO A 99 0.88 -10.96 -8.90
C PRO A 99 1.97 -11.96 -9.32
N PHE A 100 3.21 -11.49 -9.34
CA PHE A 100 4.38 -12.33 -9.51
C PHE A 100 5.00 -12.60 -8.14
N PHE A 101 5.17 -13.88 -7.80
CA PHE A 101 5.81 -14.30 -6.56
C PHE A 101 7.29 -14.58 -6.81
N VAL A 102 8.16 -14.05 -5.95
CA VAL A 102 9.62 -14.16 -6.10
C VAL A 102 10.23 -14.87 -4.90
N SER A 103 11.13 -15.82 -5.18
CA SER A 103 11.64 -16.73 -4.16
C SER A 103 13.08 -16.48 -3.70
N PHE A 104 13.93 -15.69 -4.40
CA PHE A 104 15.26 -15.31 -3.87
C PHE A 104 15.94 -14.13 -4.62
N ASP A 105 15.90 -14.09 -5.96
CA ASP A 105 16.75 -13.15 -6.73
C ASP A 105 16.19 -11.72 -6.85
N MET A 106 14.86 -11.54 -6.76
CA MET A 106 14.22 -10.22 -6.66
C MET A 106 13.91 -9.82 -5.21
N ALA A 107 14.45 -10.55 -4.23
CA ALA A 107 14.17 -10.30 -2.82
C ALA A 107 14.63 -8.91 -2.35
N VAL A 108 15.60 -8.27 -3.03
CA VAL A 108 16.09 -6.94 -2.63
C VAL A 108 14.96 -5.90 -2.67
N ALA A 109 14.14 -5.86 -3.72
CA ALA A 109 13.05 -4.88 -3.81
C ALA A 109 12.00 -5.12 -2.71
N VAL A 110 11.71 -6.38 -2.41
CA VAL A 110 10.77 -6.76 -1.34
C VAL A 110 11.35 -6.42 0.05
N GLN A 111 12.63 -6.71 0.29
CA GLN A 111 13.33 -6.33 1.53
C GLN A 111 13.35 -4.82 1.75
N VAL A 112 13.52 -4.04 0.68
CA VAL A 112 13.44 -2.58 0.76
C VAL A 112 12.00 -2.13 1.09
N ALA A 113 10.98 -2.80 0.54
CA ALA A 113 9.59 -2.56 0.93
C ALA A 113 9.33 -2.91 2.41
N ASP A 114 9.91 -4.00 2.92
CA ASP A 114 9.83 -4.40 4.33
C ASP A 114 10.50 -3.38 5.26
N LEU A 115 11.63 -2.82 4.84
CA LEU A 115 12.26 -1.72 5.59
C LEU A 115 11.38 -0.47 5.60
N CYS A 116 10.77 -0.13 4.46
CA CYS A 116 9.86 1.01 4.37
C CYS A 116 8.64 0.83 5.27
N ILE A 117 8.01 -0.35 5.26
CA ILE A 117 6.83 -0.60 6.12
C ILE A 117 7.21 -0.60 7.60
N TYR A 118 8.41 -1.10 7.95
CA TYR A 118 8.93 -1.01 9.31
C TYR A 118 9.11 0.44 9.77
N ALA A 119 9.74 1.27 8.93
CA ALA A 119 9.97 2.68 9.22
C ALA A 119 8.64 3.45 9.34
N ILE A 120 7.66 3.16 8.47
CA ILE A 120 6.32 3.74 8.56
C ILE A 120 5.62 3.31 9.86
N ASN A 121 5.65 2.02 10.19
CA ASN A 121 4.97 1.47 11.36
C ASN A 121 5.51 2.08 12.67
N TRP A 122 6.82 2.34 12.77
CA TRP A 122 7.44 2.84 14.00
C TRP A 122 7.74 4.35 14.01
N GLY A 123 7.80 5.01 12.85
CA GLY A 123 8.27 6.39 12.72
C GLY A 123 7.31 7.37 12.04
N PHE A 124 6.17 6.93 11.52
CA PHE A 124 5.24 7.79 10.77
C PHE A 124 3.84 7.82 11.41
N ARG A 125 3.29 9.01 11.66
CA ARG A 125 1.95 9.17 12.26
C ARG A 125 1.12 10.23 11.56
N LEU A 126 -0.19 10.04 11.58
CA LEU A 126 -1.19 10.94 11.03
C LEU A 126 -2.22 11.22 12.14
N PRO A 127 -1.89 12.04 13.15
CA PRO A 127 -2.74 12.25 14.32
C PRO A 127 -4.12 12.81 13.93
N ASN A 128 -4.17 13.73 12.96
CA ASN A 128 -5.41 14.30 12.43
C ASN A 128 -6.33 13.27 11.74
N ARG A 129 -5.83 12.04 11.49
CA ARG A 129 -6.59 10.92 10.91
C ARG A 129 -6.79 9.76 11.90
N GLY A 130 -6.38 9.92 13.16
CA GLY A 130 -6.49 8.89 14.20
C GLY A 130 -5.38 7.83 14.18
N MET A 131 -4.26 8.09 13.50
CA MET A 131 -3.07 7.25 13.57
C MET A 131 -2.11 7.84 14.61
N ASP A 132 -2.36 7.54 15.88
CA ASP A 132 -1.80 8.20 17.06
C ASP A 132 -1.04 7.26 18.02
N ALA A 133 -0.75 6.02 17.58
CA ALA A 133 0.05 5.07 18.34
C ALA A 133 1.45 5.62 18.67
N GLU A 134 2.11 5.05 19.68
CA GLU A 134 3.46 5.46 20.07
C GLU A 134 4.47 5.25 18.94
N THR A 135 5.40 6.19 18.77
CA THR A 135 6.49 6.13 17.79
C THR A 135 7.83 5.93 18.48
N ARG A 136 8.76 5.29 17.78
CA ARG A 136 10.18 5.24 18.15
C ARG A 136 10.88 6.50 17.63
N PRO A 137 11.30 7.44 18.51
CA PRO A 137 11.86 8.72 18.07
C PRO A 137 13.07 8.55 17.15
N GLU A 138 13.94 7.59 17.44
CA GLU A 138 15.14 7.32 16.65
C GLU A 138 14.83 6.87 15.20
N ILE A 139 13.67 6.22 14.98
CA ILE A 139 13.20 5.83 13.65
C ILE A 139 12.51 7.02 12.97
N ALA A 140 11.70 7.77 13.70
CA ALA A 140 11.03 8.96 13.20
C ALA A 140 12.05 10.01 12.72
N ASP A 141 13.09 10.27 13.51
CA ASP A 141 14.16 11.22 13.19
C ASP A 141 14.99 10.76 11.99
N MET A 142 15.25 9.45 11.90
CA MET A 142 16.09 8.89 10.84
C MET A 142 15.38 8.80 9.49
N PHE A 143 14.10 8.43 9.46
CA PHE A 143 13.38 8.11 8.22
C PHE A 143 12.21 9.05 7.91
N GLY A 144 11.66 9.76 8.89
CA GLY A 144 10.41 10.49 8.74
C GLY A 144 10.43 11.50 7.59
N ALA A 145 11.50 12.29 7.48
CA ALA A 145 11.65 13.25 6.39
C ALA A 145 11.75 12.58 5.02
N GLY A 146 12.48 11.46 4.92
CA GLY A 146 12.62 10.68 3.68
C GLY A 146 11.31 10.03 3.26
N LEU A 147 10.60 9.37 4.18
CA LEU A 147 9.28 8.77 3.91
C LEU A 147 8.27 9.82 3.42
N ASN A 148 8.30 11.03 3.99
CA ASN A 148 7.41 12.11 3.57
C ASN A 148 7.75 12.67 2.17
N ARG A 149 8.99 12.52 1.70
CA ARG A 149 9.38 12.88 0.32
C ARG A 149 9.07 11.76 -0.67
N LEU A 150 9.34 10.52 -0.29
CA LEU A 150 9.13 9.34 -1.11
C LEU A 150 7.65 8.97 -1.29
N GLN A 151 6.76 9.38 -0.40
CA GLN A 151 5.34 9.07 -0.57
C GLN A 151 4.74 9.75 -1.80
N TYR A 152 3.85 9.03 -2.49
CA TYR A 152 3.06 9.60 -3.57
C TYR A 152 2.21 10.78 -3.08
N LYS A 153 2.10 11.84 -3.88
CA LYS A 153 1.24 13.00 -3.60
C LYS A 153 0.55 13.42 -4.89
N LYS A 154 -0.79 13.39 -4.88
CA LYS A 154 -1.61 13.91 -5.96
C LYS A 154 -2.55 14.98 -5.42
N GLN A 155 -2.52 16.15 -6.05
CA GLN A 155 -3.47 17.21 -5.78
C GLN A 155 -4.68 17.00 -6.71
N ASP A 156 -5.80 16.55 -6.14
CA ASP A 156 -7.04 16.40 -6.90
C ASP A 156 -7.76 17.76 -6.92
N HIS A 157 -7.49 18.54 -7.97
CA HIS A 157 -8.10 19.86 -8.17
C HIS A 157 -9.63 19.82 -8.29
N ASP A 158 -10.20 18.71 -8.77
CA ASP A 158 -11.65 18.56 -8.96
C ASP A 158 -12.37 18.17 -7.66
N ARG A 159 -11.72 17.41 -6.77
CA ARG A 159 -12.33 16.94 -5.52
C ARG A 159 -11.94 17.76 -4.29
N GLY A 160 -10.95 18.65 -4.39
CA GLY A 160 -10.52 19.52 -3.29
C GLY A 160 -9.79 18.79 -2.16
N PHE A 161 -9.27 17.57 -2.41
CA PHE A 161 -8.53 16.79 -1.41
C PHE A 161 -7.21 16.27 -1.97
N GLU A 162 -6.17 16.30 -1.15
CA GLU A 162 -4.88 15.70 -1.48
C GLU A 162 -4.90 14.19 -1.24
N THR A 163 -4.51 13.43 -2.26
CA THR A 163 -4.30 11.98 -2.19
C THR A 163 -2.84 11.71 -1.86
N PHE A 164 -2.62 11.09 -0.70
CA PHE A 164 -1.29 10.69 -0.23
C PHE A 164 -1.08 9.19 -0.41
N GLY A 165 0.13 8.78 -0.78
CA GLY A 165 0.56 7.39 -0.94
C GLY A 165 0.50 6.61 0.36
N ILE A 166 0.85 7.25 1.48
CA ILE A 166 0.68 6.69 2.82
C ILE A 166 -0.70 7.09 3.34
N SER A 167 -1.49 6.12 3.78
CA SER A 167 -2.83 6.35 4.31
C SER A 167 -3.15 5.50 5.51
N PHE A 168 -4.13 5.93 6.30
CA PHE A 168 -4.64 5.19 7.46
C PHE A 168 -6.10 4.86 7.24
N VAL A 169 -6.47 3.60 7.45
CA VAL A 169 -7.83 3.08 7.34
C VAL A 169 -8.27 2.59 8.72
N PRO A 170 -9.00 3.43 9.49
CA PRO A 170 -9.41 3.09 10.86
C PRO A 170 -10.31 1.84 10.94
N ASN A 171 -11.04 1.55 9.86
CA ASN A 171 -11.87 0.36 9.79
C ASN A 171 -11.85 -0.24 8.38
N PRO A 172 -11.12 -1.35 8.17
CA PRO A 172 -11.01 -1.98 6.84
C PRO A 172 -12.25 -2.77 6.41
N TYR A 173 -13.24 -2.96 7.28
CA TYR A 173 -14.44 -3.78 7.01
C TYR A 173 -15.73 -2.97 6.82
N LYS A 174 -15.73 -1.66 7.11
CA LYS A 174 -16.90 -0.80 6.88
C LYS A 174 -16.95 -0.28 5.43
N PRO A 175 -18.14 -0.21 4.80
CA PRO A 175 -18.30 0.42 3.49
C PRO A 175 -18.17 1.95 3.57
N GLY A 176 -17.62 2.58 2.51
CA GLY A 176 -17.58 4.04 2.33
C GLY A 176 -16.49 4.77 3.12
N ARG A 177 -16.18 6.02 2.71
CA ARG A 177 -14.99 6.82 3.12
C ARG A 177 -14.69 6.74 4.62
#